data_AF-A0A8C0LH39-F1
#
_entry.id   AF-A0A8C0LH39-F1
#
_cell.length_a   1.000
_cell.length_b   1.000
_cell.length_c   1.000
_cell.angle_alpha   90.00
_cell.angle_beta   90.00
_cell.angle_gamma   90.00
#
_symmetry.space_group_name_H-M   'P 1'
#
loop_
_entity.id
_entity.type
_entity.pdbx_description
1 polymer ?
#
loop_
_entity_poly.entity_id
_entity_poly.type
_entity_poly.pdbx_seq_one_letter_code
_entity_poly.pdbx_strand_id
1 'polypeptide(L)' 'MVRVSVLVDAFKSINDAEKRGKYQVFIRPCSKVIIRFLTVMMKHSYIGKFEIIDSQGVGKLL' A
#
# COMPACT_ATOMS: atom_id res chain seq x y z
N MET A 1 6.45 -18.94 -4.95
CA MET A 1 7.39 -17.82 -4.70
C MET A 1 7.16 -17.30 -3.30
N VAL A 2 8.17 -17.29 -2.44
CA VAL A 2 8.05 -16.85 -1.04
C VAL A 2 8.20 -15.33 -0.97
N ARG A 3 7.24 -14.63 -0.35
CA ARG A 3 7.34 -13.18 -0.11
C ARG A 3 8.20 -12.94 1.11
N VAL A 4 9.38 -12.33 0.92
CA VAL A 4 10.37 -12.12 1.98
C VAL A 4 10.06 -10.85 2.79
N SER A 5 9.57 -9.79 2.15
CA SER A 5 9.18 -8.56 2.84
C SER A 5 7.98 -7.88 2.19
N VAL A 6 6.85 -7.97 2.87
CA VAL A 6 5.57 -7.38 2.43
C VAL A 6 5.66 -5.84 2.28
N LEU A 7 6.57 -5.22 3.04
CA LEU A 7 6.77 -3.78 3.05
C LEU A 7 7.52 -3.29 1.81
N VAL A 8 8.55 -4.04 1.39
CA VAL A 8 9.31 -3.75 0.17
C VAL A 8 8.42 -3.90 -1.07
N ASP A 9 7.61 -4.95 -1.10
CA ASP A 9 6.66 -5.20 -2.19
C ASP A 9 5.62 -4.08 -2.32
N ALA A 10 5.12 -3.57 -1.19
CA ALA A 10 4.17 -2.46 -1.15
C ALA A 10 4.79 -1.16 -1.70
N PHE A 11 5.98 -0.78 -1.21
CA PHE A 11 6.63 0.45 -1.67
C PHE A 11 7.05 0.41 -3.13
N LYS A 12 7.52 -0.74 -3.61
CA LYS A 12 7.83 -0.93 -5.01
C LYS A 12 6.58 -0.73 -5.88
N SER A 13 5.45 -1.29 -5.46
CA SER A 13 4.18 -1.13 -6.17
C SER A 13 3.71 0.34 -6.22
N ILE A 14 3.88 1.09 -5.13
CA ILE A 14 3.56 2.52 -5.07
C ILE A 14 4.45 3.32 -6.02
N ASN A 15 5.78 3.16 -5.91
CA ASN A 15 6.74 3.87 -6.75
C ASN A 15 6.56 3.54 -8.25
N ASP A 16 6.32 2.28 -8.58
CA ASP A 16 6.12 1.88 -9.98
C ASP A 16 4.79 2.41 -10.52
N ALA A 17 3.77 2.63 -9.67
CA ALA A 17 2.51 3.23 -10.08
C ALA A 17 2.62 4.75 -10.27
N GLU A 18 3.37 5.43 -9.40
CA GLU A 18 3.67 6.85 -9.51
C GLU A 18 4.45 7.15 -10.79
N LYS A 19 5.51 6.37 -11.07
CA LYS A 19 6.26 6.44 -12.35
C LYS A 19 5.40 6.17 -13.59
N ARG A 20 4.30 5.42 -13.44
CA ARG A 20 3.33 5.13 -14.51
C ARG A 20 2.19 6.14 -14.57
N GLY A 21 2.16 7.17 -13.70
CA GLY A 21 1.10 8.18 -13.63
C GLY A 21 -0.25 7.63 -13.17
N LYS A 22 -0.27 6.51 -12.42
CA LYS A 22 -1.52 5.97 -11.87
C LYS A 22 -1.91 6.72 -10.60
N TYR A 23 -3.17 7.14 -10.53
CA TYR A 23 -3.72 7.84 -9.37
C TYR A 23 -4.06 6.93 -8.17
N GLN A 24 -4.10 5.60 -8.37
CA GLN A 24 -4.49 4.63 -7.35
C GLN A 24 -3.64 3.36 -7.43
N VAL A 25 -3.39 2.74 -6.28
CA VAL A 25 -2.54 1.55 -6.16
C VAL A 25 -3.18 0.54 -5.24
N PHE A 26 -3.44 -0.66 -5.77
CA PHE A 26 -3.84 -1.79 -4.95
C PHE A 26 -2.61 -2.46 -4.35
N ILE A 27 -2.50 -2.42 -3.02
CA ILE A 27 -1.45 -3.14 -2.28
C ILE A 27 -2.04 -4.45 -1.77
N ARG A 28 -1.41 -5.58 -2.08
CA ARG A 28 -1.69 -6.90 -1.49
C ARG A 28 -0.42 -7.73 -1.37
N PRO A 29 -0.14 -8.33 -0.21
CA PRO A 29 -0.91 -8.35 1.04
C PRO A 29 -0.80 -7.07 1.87
N CYS A 30 -1.81 -6.78 2.69
CA CYS A 30 -1.75 -5.70 3.68
C CYS A 30 -1.46 -6.25 5.08
N SER A 31 -0.44 -5.69 5.74
CA SER A 31 -0.12 -5.95 7.15
C SER A 31 -0.36 -4.71 8.00
N LYS A 32 -0.52 -4.87 9.32
CA LYS A 32 -0.66 -3.73 10.25
C LYS A 32 0.47 -2.72 10.14
N VAL A 33 1.68 -3.16 9.79
CA VAL A 33 2.86 -2.29 9.63
C VAL A 33 2.67 -1.36 8.42
N ILE A 34 2.19 -1.88 7.29
CA ILE A 34 1.94 -1.10 6.07
C ILE A 34 0.88 -0.02 6.35
N ILE A 35 -0.20 -0.37 7.05
CA ILE A 35 -1.28 0.56 7.40
C ILE A 35 -0.73 1.72 8.27
N ARG A 36 0.08 1.43 9.29
CA ARG A 36 0.69 2.46 10.14
C ARG A 36 1.61 3.37 9.34
N PHE A 37 2.38 2.81 8.41
CA PHE A 37 3.29 3.58 7.58
C PHE A 37 2.55 4.52 6.62
N LEU A 38 1.51 4.03 5.94
CA LEU A 38 0.67 4.86 5.06
C LEU A 38 -0.06 5.96 5.84
N THR A 39 -0.45 5.68 7.10
CA THR A 39 -1.02 6.71 7.97
C THR A 39 -0.03 7.84 8.24
N VAL A 40 1.25 7.53 8.46
CA VAL A 40 2.31 8.55 8.60
C VAL A 40 2.51 9.30 7.29
N MET A 41 2.59 8.60 6.15
CA MET A 41 2.74 9.25 4.84
C MET A 41 1.58 10.20 4.52
N MET A 42 0.35 9.84 4.89
CA MET A 42 -0.83 10.68 4.74
C MET A 42 -0.75 11.93 5.64
N LYS A 43 -0.30 11.78 6.89
CA LYS A 43 -0.10 12.91 7.82
C LYS A 43 0.92 13.93 7.32
N HIS A 44 1.95 13.47 6.62
CA HIS A 44 2.98 14.31 6.00
C HIS A 44 2.62 14.75 4.56
N SER A 45 1.39 14.50 4.10
CA SER A 45 0.91 14.91 2.77
C SER A 45 1.69 14.32 1.59
N TYR A 46 2.35 13.17 1.76
CA TYR A 46 2.99 12.46 0.64
C TYR A 46 2.00 11.69 -0.22
N ILE A 47 0.93 11.19 0.40
CA ILE A 47 -0.11 10.41 -0.27
C ILE A 47 -1.49 10.99 0.07
N GLY A 48 -2.46 10.68 -0.80
CA GLY A 48 -3.86 11.02 -0.56
C GLY A 48 -4.52 10.15 0.52
N LYS A 49 -5.85 10.17 0.53
CA LYS A 49 -6.63 9.26 1.36
C LYS A 49 -6.44 7.83 0.86
N PHE A 50 -6.40 6.88 1.80
CA PHE A 50 -6.39 5.46 1.49
C PHE A 50 -7.50 4.75 2.25
N GLU A 51 -7.97 3.63 1.72
CA GLU A 51 -9.02 2.82 2.35
C GLU A 51 -8.58 1.37 2.52
N ILE A 52 -8.93 0.76 3.66
CA ILE A 52 -8.68 -0.66 3.92
C ILE A 52 -9.95 -1.44 3.57
N ILE A 53 -9.90 -2.22 2.50
CA ILE A 53 -10.96 -3.14 2.12
C ILE A 53 -10.61 -4.52 2.65
N ASP A 54 -11.42 -5.05 3.57
CA ASP A 54 -11.32 -6.44 3.97
C ASP A 54 -12.08 -7.34 3.00
N SER A 55 -11.41 -8.35 2.48
CA SER A 55 -11.95 -9.31 1.52
C SER A 55 -11.59 -10.69 2.02
N GLN A 56 -12.31 -11.19 3.03
CA GLN A 56 -12.27 -12.55 3.60
C GLN A 56 -10.97 -13.34 3.32
N GLY A 57 -9.81 -12.76 3.63
CA GLY A 57 -8.50 -13.40 3.42
C GLY A 57 -7.40 -12.56 2.75
N VAL A 58 -7.70 -11.42 2.11
CA VAL A 58 -6.65 -10.51 1.63
C VAL A 58 -7.06 -9.04 1.76
N GLY A 59 -6.52 -8.35 2.77
CA GLY A 59 -6.67 -6.90 2.90
C GLY A 59 -6.21 -6.21 1.61
N LYS A 60 -7.04 -5.32 1.08
CA LYS A 60 -6.73 -4.45 -0.06
C LYS A 60 -6.59 -3.03 0.50
N LEU A 61 -5.53 -2.33 0.13
CA LEU A 61 -5.45 -0.88 0.30
C LEU A 61 -5.75 -0.24 -1.05
N LEU A 62 -6.71 0.67 -1.07
CA LEU A 62 -7.01 1.59 -2.18
C LEU A 62 -6.33 2.93 -1.93
#